data_AF-A0A919Z3U4-F1
#
_entry.id   AF-A0A919Z3U4-F1
#
_cell.length_a   1.000
_cell.length_b   1.000
_cell.length_c   1.000
_cell.angle_alpha   90.00
_cell.angle_beta   90.00
_cell.angle_gamma   90.00
#
_symmetry.space_group_name_H-M   'P 1'
#
loop_
_entity.id
_entity.type
_entity.pdbx_description
1 polymer ?
#
loop_
_entity_poly.entity_id
_entity_poly.type
_entity_poly.pdbx_seq_one_letter_code
_entity_poly.pdbx_strand_id
1 'polypeptide(L)'
;MIRLDMDTTVLYERQEVKMQPFYWILTFQALFVLLVLGIGLIVFPFYLYKFSAIWATVCLIIGLPLGFYFIKVAWKDGRKRIWENCHLDRYRLLEHGFDYEQYEVESRTKHSAFVAFSKVEAAVASKFIAKYHYAYKQSGFFEKQPYAHIFPVLFFVYSEEGARKLARVYFKDEDSIDLWLEQLRKHSIPIRITVDHLDALKEEQLLNTIEQKEETWPFMDFSDSGDDPGRTNESPGTFYYRFQQLAVETAKKQAYEQREERLEEAKAQSALPLWLPFVLQAIGLALLYGAADHGLIAVDNWWICLVMLLAGYAMFIYLLRKTGLWKAILHIVISSVVLFIVIVFGIETGAEETEAFIDSLLLAYFIYIPASFILYPFIIKLRQRRSLKSHLRR
;
A
#
# COMPACT_ATOMS: atom_id res chain seq x y z
N MET A 1 6.25 -9.60 -40.48
CA MET A 1 7.51 -9.80 -39.74
C MET A 1 8.62 -9.20 -40.59
N ILE A 2 8.89 -7.91 -40.42
CA ILE A 2 9.89 -7.18 -41.22
C ILE A 2 11.24 -7.45 -40.55
N ARG A 3 12.13 -8.15 -41.26
CA ARG A 3 13.52 -8.34 -40.86
C ARG A 3 14.19 -6.98 -41.09
N LEU A 4 14.32 -6.17 -40.04
CA LEU A 4 15.09 -4.92 -40.10
C LEU A 4 16.55 -5.29 -40.40
N ASP A 5 17.07 -4.74 -41.50
CA ASP A 5 18.48 -4.87 -41.87
C ASP A 5 19.36 -4.32 -40.74
N MET A 6 20.42 -5.08 -40.42
CA MET A 6 21.25 -4.98 -39.23
C MET A 6 22.25 -3.80 -39.22
N ASP A 7 22.04 -2.77 -40.05
CA ASP A 7 22.93 -1.59 -40.16
C ASP A 7 22.32 -0.31 -39.58
N THR A 8 21.35 -0.43 -38.66
CA THR A 8 20.87 0.74 -37.90
C THR A 8 21.71 0.96 -36.66
N THR A 9 22.38 2.11 -36.60
CA THR A 9 23.21 2.53 -35.47
C THR A 9 22.36 2.62 -34.20
N VAL A 10 22.62 1.74 -33.24
CA VAL A 10 22.00 1.79 -31.91
C VAL A 10 22.63 2.94 -31.14
N LEU A 11 21.85 3.98 -30.88
CA LEU A 11 22.30 5.17 -30.16
C LEU A 11 22.34 4.94 -28.65
N TYR A 12 21.37 4.19 -28.14
CA TYR A 12 21.27 3.87 -26.73
C TYR A 12 20.49 2.58 -26.53
N GLU A 13 20.93 1.74 -25.60
CA GLU A 13 20.26 0.51 -25.23
C GLU A 13 20.16 0.39 -23.72
N ARG A 14 18.97 0.03 -23.24
CA ARG A 14 18.70 -0.18 -21.83
C ARG A 14 17.91 -1.45 -21.60
N GLN A 15 18.32 -2.17 -20.57
CA GLN A 15 17.60 -3.32 -20.05
C GLN A 15 17.40 -3.14 -18.56
N GLU A 16 16.23 -3.51 -18.05
CA GLU A 16 16.00 -3.49 -16.61
C GLU A 16 16.93 -4.46 -15.88
N VAL A 17 17.34 -4.06 -14.69
CA VAL A 17 18.24 -4.85 -13.84
C VAL A 17 17.45 -5.85 -13.03
N LYS A 18 18.04 -7.03 -12.84
CA LYS A 18 17.53 -8.02 -11.88
C LYS A 18 17.59 -7.49 -10.46
N MET A 19 16.71 -8.00 -9.61
CA MET A 19 16.81 -7.79 -8.18
C MET A 19 18.18 -8.27 -7.70
N GLN A 20 18.79 -7.52 -6.78
CA GLN A 20 20.10 -7.89 -6.27
C GLN A 20 20.06 -9.22 -5.53
N PRO A 21 21.15 -10.01 -5.58
CA PRO A 21 21.22 -11.30 -4.91
C PRO A 21 20.82 -11.25 -3.43
N PHE A 22 21.26 -10.22 -2.70
CA PHE A 22 20.92 -10.05 -1.28
C PHE A 22 19.40 -9.92 -1.05
N TYR A 23 18.76 -8.95 -1.72
CA TYR A 23 17.32 -8.72 -1.58
C TYR A 23 16.50 -9.90 -2.14
N TRP A 24 17.01 -10.56 -3.18
CA TRP A 24 16.42 -11.78 -3.72
C TRP A 24 16.40 -12.89 -2.67
N ILE A 25 17.56 -13.22 -2.08
CA ILE A 25 17.68 -14.25 -1.04
C ILE A 25 16.78 -13.90 0.16
N LEU A 26 16.86 -12.66 0.65
CA LEU A 26 16.06 -12.21 1.80
C LEU A 26 14.55 -12.35 1.53
N THR A 27 14.11 -12.00 0.32
CA THR A 27 12.71 -12.13 -0.07
C THR A 27 12.26 -13.58 -0.10
N PHE A 28 13.05 -14.49 -0.67
CA PHE A 28 12.73 -15.91 -0.67
C PHE A 28 12.80 -16.54 0.73
N GLN A 29 13.72 -16.09 1.57
CA GLN A 29 13.79 -16.52 2.96
C GLN A 29 12.51 -16.10 3.72
N ALA A 30 12.05 -14.86 3.54
CA ALA A 30 10.80 -14.40 4.14
C ALA A 30 9.58 -15.21 3.65
N LEU A 31 9.50 -15.48 2.34
CA LEU A 31 8.44 -16.32 1.76
C LEU A 31 8.51 -17.77 2.26
N PHE A 32 9.72 -18.31 2.45
CA PHE A 32 9.94 -19.64 3.00
C PHE A 32 9.51 -19.74 4.46
N VAL A 33 9.87 -18.76 5.30
CA VAL A 33 9.40 -18.69 6.68
C VAL A 33 7.87 -18.61 6.73
N LEU A 34 7.26 -17.79 5.88
CA LEU A 34 5.80 -17.69 5.79
C LEU A 34 5.16 -19.04 5.40
N LEU A 35 5.77 -19.78 4.47
CA LEU A 35 5.34 -21.11 4.07
C LEU A 35 5.44 -22.12 5.22
N VAL A 36 6.58 -22.15 5.93
CA VAL A 36 6.80 -23.04 7.08
C VAL A 36 5.82 -22.73 8.21
N LEU A 37 5.55 -21.45 8.49
CA LEU A 37 4.52 -21.04 9.45
C LEU A 37 3.13 -21.50 9.01
N GLY A 38 2.81 -21.36 7.72
CA GLY A 38 1.54 -21.81 7.15
C GLY A 38 1.34 -23.32 7.30
N ILE A 39 2.36 -24.12 6.97
CA ILE A 39 2.36 -25.59 7.17
C ILE A 39 2.27 -25.94 8.65
N GLY A 40 3.04 -25.25 9.49
CA GLY A 40 3.03 -25.41 10.94
C GLY A 40 1.63 -25.21 11.52
N LEU A 41 0.91 -24.15 11.13
CA LEU A 41 -0.46 -23.90 11.58
C LEU A 41 -1.46 -24.99 11.18
N ILE A 42 -1.20 -25.70 10.07
CA ILE A 42 -2.04 -26.81 9.62
C ILE A 42 -1.70 -28.10 10.36
N VAL A 43 -0.41 -28.39 10.57
CA VAL A 43 0.06 -29.65 11.18
C VAL A 43 -0.04 -29.62 12.71
N PHE A 44 0.19 -28.46 13.34
CA PHE A 44 0.26 -28.30 14.78
C PHE A 44 -0.99 -28.77 15.54
N PRO A 45 -2.25 -28.50 15.08
CA PRO A 45 -3.45 -29.01 15.74
C PRO A 45 -3.48 -30.54 15.87
N PHE A 46 -2.98 -31.28 14.87
CA PHE A 46 -2.93 -32.74 14.89
C PHE A 46 -1.93 -33.27 15.92
N TYR A 47 -0.81 -32.57 16.10
CA TYR A 47 0.13 -32.88 17.16
C TYR A 47 -0.47 -32.59 18.54
N LEU A 48 -1.13 -31.43 18.68
CA LEU A 48 -1.74 -30.98 19.93
C LEU A 48 -2.89 -31.89 20.40
N TYR A 49 -3.56 -32.57 19.48
CA TYR A 49 -4.64 -33.52 19.78
C TYR A 49 -4.20 -34.63 20.75
N LYS A 50 -2.91 -34.99 20.76
CA LYS A 50 -2.35 -35.97 21.71
C LYS A 50 -2.34 -35.48 23.16
N PHE A 51 -2.37 -34.17 23.38
CA PHE A 51 -2.29 -33.55 24.72
C PHE A 51 -3.63 -32.97 25.15
N SER A 52 -4.39 -32.37 24.23
CA SER A 52 -5.71 -31.80 24.51
C SER A 52 -6.55 -31.68 23.25
N ALA A 53 -7.68 -32.40 23.23
CA ALA A 53 -8.65 -32.34 22.15
C ALA A 53 -9.31 -30.96 22.01
N ILE A 54 -9.52 -30.25 23.12
CA ILE A 54 -10.14 -28.91 23.13
C ILE A 54 -9.22 -27.91 22.44
N TRP A 55 -7.96 -27.82 22.88
CA TRP A 55 -7.00 -26.90 22.27
C TRP A 55 -6.70 -27.26 20.82
N ALA A 56 -6.63 -28.55 20.49
CA ALA A 56 -6.47 -28.99 19.11
C ALA A 56 -7.63 -28.52 18.22
N THR A 57 -8.87 -28.61 18.70
CA THR A 57 -10.06 -28.16 17.96
C THR A 57 -10.04 -26.65 17.74
N VAL A 58 -9.70 -25.87 18.77
CA VAL A 58 -9.57 -24.40 18.66
C VAL A 58 -8.48 -24.02 17.65
N CYS A 59 -7.29 -24.63 17.76
CA CYS A 59 -6.20 -24.38 16.82
C CYS A 59 -6.53 -24.85 15.40
N LEU A 60 -7.34 -25.90 15.22
CA LEU A 60 -7.75 -26.37 13.90
C LEU A 60 -8.71 -25.35 13.23
N ILE A 61 -9.70 -24.85 13.96
CA ILE A 61 -10.68 -23.89 13.44
C ILE A 61 -10.00 -22.59 12.98
N ILE A 62 -9.02 -22.10 13.74
CA ILE A 62 -8.34 -20.82 13.45
C ILE A 62 -7.12 -21.03 12.55
N GLY A 63 -6.31 -22.04 12.86
CA GLY A 63 -5.02 -22.29 12.23
C GLY A 63 -5.16 -22.80 10.80
N LEU A 64 -6.20 -23.57 10.47
CA LEU A 64 -6.35 -24.14 9.13
C LEU A 64 -6.64 -23.06 8.06
N PRO A 65 -7.62 -22.15 8.24
CA PRO A 65 -7.83 -21.03 7.30
C PRO A 65 -6.61 -20.10 7.21
N LEU A 66 -5.99 -19.78 8.35
CA LEU A 66 -4.84 -18.88 8.41
C LEU A 66 -3.60 -19.49 7.76
N GLY A 67 -3.35 -20.77 8.00
CA GLY A 67 -2.25 -21.52 7.41
C GLY A 67 -2.39 -21.64 5.89
N PHE A 68 -3.59 -21.96 5.40
CA PHE A 68 -3.87 -21.97 3.97
C PHE A 68 -3.69 -20.59 3.33
N TYR A 69 -4.11 -19.52 4.03
CA TYR A 69 -3.90 -18.15 3.57
C TYR A 69 -2.40 -17.83 3.44
N PHE A 70 -1.56 -18.17 4.43
CA PHE A 70 -0.12 -17.95 4.36
C PHE A 70 0.54 -18.71 3.21
N ILE A 71 0.19 -19.98 3.01
CA ILE A 71 0.70 -20.78 1.89
C ILE A 71 0.30 -20.15 0.55
N LYS A 72 -0.98 -19.74 0.41
CA LYS A 72 -1.48 -19.09 -0.80
C LYS A 72 -0.75 -17.80 -1.11
N VAL A 73 -0.52 -16.95 -0.11
CA VAL A 73 0.23 -15.69 -0.25
C VAL A 73 1.67 -15.97 -0.66
N ALA A 74 2.36 -16.85 0.06
CA ALA A 74 3.75 -17.21 -0.23
C ALA A 74 3.91 -17.73 -1.67
N TRP A 75 2.99 -18.60 -2.11
CA TRP A 75 3.00 -19.16 -3.46
C TRP A 75 2.72 -18.11 -4.54
N LYS A 76 1.67 -17.30 -4.36
CA LYS A 76 1.29 -16.26 -5.33
C LYS A 76 2.39 -15.22 -5.49
N ASP A 77 2.91 -14.71 -4.38
CA ASP A 77 3.93 -13.66 -4.39
C ASP A 77 5.28 -14.20 -4.83
N GLY A 78 5.64 -15.43 -4.45
CA GLY A 78 6.83 -16.10 -4.95
C GLY A 78 6.81 -16.24 -6.47
N ARG A 79 5.72 -16.76 -7.04
CA ARG A 79 5.57 -16.91 -8.50
C ARG A 79 5.63 -15.55 -9.22
N LYS A 80 5.01 -14.52 -8.65
CA LYS A 80 5.04 -13.16 -9.20
C LYS A 80 6.47 -12.63 -9.27
N ARG A 81 7.23 -12.74 -8.18
CA ARG A 81 8.61 -12.24 -8.11
C ARG A 81 9.58 -13.01 -9.02
N ILE A 82 9.42 -14.32 -9.15
CA ILE A 82 10.15 -15.13 -10.14
C ILE A 82 9.90 -14.59 -11.55
N TRP A 83 8.64 -14.31 -11.87
CA TRP A 83 8.28 -13.82 -13.18
C TRP A 83 8.89 -12.43 -13.46
N GLU A 84 8.73 -11.47 -12.54
CA GLU A 84 9.29 -10.11 -12.66
C GLU A 84 10.82 -10.11 -12.81
N ASN A 85 11.53 -11.00 -12.11
CA ASN A 85 13.00 -11.07 -12.19
C ASN A 85 13.53 -11.77 -13.46
N CYS A 86 12.66 -12.48 -14.19
CA CYS A 86 13.00 -13.18 -15.43
C CYS A 86 12.53 -12.43 -16.69
N HIS A 87 11.52 -11.57 -16.57
CA HIS A 87 10.90 -10.84 -17.67
C HIS A 87 11.19 -9.36 -17.52
N LEU A 88 12.39 -8.97 -17.96
CA LEU A 88 12.93 -7.62 -17.79
C LEU A 88 12.61 -6.80 -19.04
N ASP A 89 12.11 -5.58 -18.84
CA ASP A 89 11.86 -4.68 -19.95
C ASP A 89 13.17 -4.27 -20.64
N ARG A 90 13.07 -4.01 -21.95
CA ARG A 90 14.18 -3.59 -22.80
C ARG A 90 13.75 -2.46 -23.71
N TYR A 91 14.61 -1.46 -23.85
CA TYR A 91 14.37 -0.29 -24.69
C TYR A 91 15.64 -0.01 -25.51
N ARG A 92 15.49 0.18 -26.81
CA ARG A 92 16.59 0.57 -27.71
C ARG A 92 16.20 1.80 -28.50
N LEU A 93 17.04 2.82 -28.42
CA LEU A 93 16.93 4.04 -29.20
C LEU A 93 17.78 3.89 -30.46
N LEU A 94 17.14 4.11 -31.60
CA LEU A 94 17.75 4.07 -32.94
C LEU A 94 17.63 5.47 -33.55
N GLU A 95 18.34 5.71 -34.65
CA GLU A 95 18.33 7.03 -35.31
C GLU A 95 16.95 7.44 -35.86
N HIS A 96 16.14 6.48 -36.31
CA HIS A 96 14.84 6.74 -36.95
C HIS A 96 13.63 6.30 -36.13
N GLY A 97 13.85 5.83 -34.91
CA GLY A 97 12.78 5.32 -34.05
C GLY A 97 13.31 4.64 -32.81
N PHE A 98 12.48 3.83 -32.18
CA PHE A 98 12.88 3.04 -31.03
C PHE A 98 12.20 1.68 -31.00
N ASP A 99 12.91 0.68 -30.48
CA ASP A 99 12.36 -0.62 -30.15
C ASP A 99 12.06 -0.68 -28.65
N TYR A 100 10.97 -1.34 -28.30
CA TYR A 100 10.70 -1.70 -26.92
C TYR A 100 10.25 -3.14 -26.81
N GLU A 101 10.60 -3.76 -25.68
CA GLU A 101 10.06 -5.02 -25.20
C GLU A 101 9.58 -4.80 -23.76
N GLN A 102 8.27 -4.85 -23.57
CA GLN A 102 7.62 -4.61 -22.29
C GLN A 102 6.85 -5.83 -21.84
N TYR A 103 6.97 -6.15 -20.56
CA TYR A 103 6.28 -7.27 -19.95
C TYR A 103 5.23 -6.77 -18.96
N GLU A 104 3.96 -7.01 -19.26
CA GLU A 104 2.88 -6.59 -18.38
C GLU A 104 2.64 -7.64 -17.28
N VAL A 105 2.80 -7.23 -16.02
CA VAL A 105 2.80 -8.14 -14.86
C VAL A 105 1.46 -8.84 -14.64
N GLU A 106 0.34 -8.16 -14.92
CA GLU A 106 -1.01 -8.65 -14.64
C GLU A 106 -1.47 -9.68 -15.69
N SER A 107 -1.31 -9.34 -16.97
CA SER A 107 -1.69 -10.16 -18.12
C SER A 107 -0.63 -11.20 -18.48
N ARG A 108 0.63 -11.01 -18.06
CA ARG A 108 1.81 -11.79 -18.44
C ARG A 108 2.06 -11.79 -19.95
N THR A 109 1.63 -10.76 -20.64
CA THR A 109 1.87 -10.59 -22.08
C THR A 109 3.15 -9.82 -22.32
N LYS A 110 3.84 -10.20 -23.40
CA LYS A 110 4.96 -9.43 -23.95
C LYS A 110 4.41 -8.51 -25.02
N HIS A 111 4.68 -7.22 -24.89
CA HIS A 111 4.44 -6.21 -25.91
C HIS A 111 5.78 -5.82 -26.50
N SER A 112 5.96 -6.02 -27.80
CA SER A 112 7.17 -5.61 -28.49
C SER A 112 6.84 -5.01 -29.83
N ALA A 113 7.38 -3.84 -30.11
CA ALA A 113 7.21 -3.16 -31.38
C ALA A 113 8.38 -2.23 -31.66
N PHE A 114 8.59 -1.96 -32.95
CA PHE A 114 9.41 -0.86 -33.43
C PHE A 114 8.50 0.33 -33.73
N VAL A 115 8.80 1.49 -33.16
CA VAL A 115 8.06 2.73 -33.40
C VAL A 115 8.98 3.70 -34.13
N ALA A 116 8.71 3.88 -35.43
CA ALA A 116 9.39 4.90 -36.22
C ALA A 116 8.98 6.30 -35.74
N PHE A 117 9.93 7.22 -35.64
CA PHE A 117 9.67 8.60 -35.22
C PHE A 117 8.69 9.32 -36.14
N SER A 118 8.65 8.96 -37.42
CA SER A 118 7.66 9.48 -38.38
C SER A 118 6.21 9.15 -38.04
N LYS A 119 5.96 8.14 -37.20
CA LYS A 119 4.62 7.75 -36.73
C LYS A 119 4.26 8.36 -35.37
N VAL A 120 5.22 8.98 -34.68
CA VAL A 120 5.02 9.55 -33.35
C VAL A 120 4.39 10.92 -33.50
N GLU A 121 3.19 11.09 -32.93
CA GLU A 121 2.47 12.35 -32.96
C GLU A 121 2.93 13.29 -31.85
N ALA A 122 3.19 12.74 -30.65
CA ALA A 122 3.66 13.49 -29.49
C ALA A 122 4.33 12.59 -28.46
N ALA A 123 5.22 13.18 -27.66
CA ALA A 123 5.78 12.57 -26.47
C ALA A 123 5.32 13.34 -25.21
N VAL A 124 4.96 12.64 -24.15
CA VAL A 124 4.56 13.24 -22.86
C VAL A 124 5.46 12.71 -21.75
N ALA A 125 6.26 13.59 -21.16
CA ALA A 125 7.04 13.30 -19.96
C ALA A 125 6.16 13.41 -18.71
N SER A 126 6.24 12.42 -17.85
CA SER A 126 5.45 12.35 -16.62
C SER A 126 6.21 11.63 -15.51
N LYS A 127 5.64 11.56 -14.29
CA LYS A 127 6.28 10.93 -13.15
C LYS A 127 5.87 9.47 -13.01
N PHE A 128 6.87 8.62 -12.85
CA PHE A 128 6.77 7.23 -12.46
C PHE A 128 7.23 7.05 -11.01
N ILE A 129 6.47 6.30 -10.21
CA ILE A 129 6.78 6.04 -8.81
C ILE A 129 7.24 4.59 -8.66
N ALA A 130 8.56 4.39 -8.64
CA ALA A 130 9.15 3.08 -8.44
C ALA A 130 9.24 2.75 -6.94
N LYS A 131 8.29 1.95 -6.45
CA LYS A 131 8.34 1.40 -5.10
C LYS A 131 9.40 0.29 -5.03
N TYR A 132 10.11 0.20 -3.91
CA TYR A 132 11.14 -0.82 -3.68
C TYR A 132 12.31 -0.79 -4.68
N HIS A 133 12.55 0.34 -5.35
CA HIS A 133 13.65 0.49 -6.31
C HIS A 133 15.03 0.18 -5.70
N TYR A 134 15.18 0.38 -4.38
CA TYR A 134 16.41 0.04 -3.65
C TYR A 134 16.82 -1.43 -3.80
N ALA A 135 15.88 -2.34 -4.09
CA ALA A 135 16.17 -3.75 -4.31
C ALA A 135 16.89 -4.03 -5.65
N TYR A 136 16.92 -3.04 -6.54
CA TYR A 136 17.44 -3.11 -7.91
C TYR A 136 18.66 -2.20 -8.13
N LYS A 137 19.01 -1.33 -7.16
CA LYS A 137 20.17 -0.41 -7.24
C LYS A 137 21.23 -0.79 -6.20
N GLN A 138 22.51 -0.80 -6.61
CA GLN A 138 23.63 -1.02 -5.68
C GLN A 138 23.61 0.05 -4.59
N SER A 139 23.47 -0.40 -3.35
CA SER A 139 23.40 0.45 -2.18
C SER A 139 24.32 -0.09 -1.10
N GLY A 140 24.95 0.80 -0.35
CA GLY A 140 25.77 0.43 0.79
C GLY A 140 24.91 -0.19 1.90
N PHE A 141 25.48 -1.10 2.70
CA PHE A 141 24.75 -1.79 3.78
C PHE A 141 24.11 -0.83 4.81
N PHE A 142 24.71 0.35 5.02
CA PHE A 142 24.23 1.38 5.94
C PHE A 142 23.60 2.59 5.24
N GLU A 143 23.42 2.52 3.92
CA GLU A 143 22.87 3.62 3.14
C GLU A 143 21.35 3.68 3.32
N LYS A 144 20.84 4.82 3.75
CA LYS A 144 19.39 5.03 3.87
C LYS A 144 18.79 5.19 2.48
N GLN A 145 18.17 4.11 1.99
CA GLN A 145 17.45 4.14 0.73
C GLN A 145 15.97 4.51 0.95
N PRO A 146 15.41 5.45 0.17
CA PRO A 146 13.99 5.77 0.28
C PRO A 146 13.14 4.61 -0.24
N TYR A 147 11.97 4.42 0.38
CA TYR A 147 11.03 3.35 0.02
C TYR A 147 10.53 3.45 -1.43
N ALA A 148 10.39 4.67 -1.94
CA ALA A 148 9.98 4.94 -3.31
C ALA A 148 10.89 6.00 -3.92
N HIS A 149 11.24 5.80 -5.18
CA HIS A 149 11.93 6.78 -6.01
C HIS A 149 10.99 7.30 -7.08
N ILE A 150 11.13 8.58 -7.41
CA ILE A 150 10.40 9.20 -8.52
C ILE A 150 11.36 9.26 -9.71
N PHE A 151 10.91 8.70 -10.83
CA PHE A 151 11.65 8.67 -12.09
C PHE A 151 10.81 9.30 -13.19
N PRO A 152 11.43 9.90 -14.22
CA PRO A 152 10.69 10.29 -15.40
C PRO A 152 10.26 9.06 -16.22
N VAL A 153 9.13 9.21 -16.89
CA VAL A 153 8.62 8.29 -17.92
C VAL A 153 8.21 9.10 -19.14
N LEU A 154 8.55 8.64 -20.34
CA LEU A 154 8.05 9.20 -21.59
C LEU A 154 6.92 8.31 -22.13
N PHE A 155 5.81 8.95 -22.44
CA PHE A 155 4.67 8.35 -23.12
C PHE A 155 4.67 8.80 -24.59
N PHE A 156 4.85 7.87 -25.51
CA PHE A 156 4.82 8.12 -26.95
C PHE A 156 3.43 7.80 -27.49
N VAL A 157 2.75 8.82 -27.99
CA VAL A 157 1.49 8.67 -28.73
C VAL A 157 1.85 8.52 -30.20
N TYR A 158 1.50 7.39 -30.79
CA TYR A 158 1.84 7.08 -32.19
C TYR A 158 0.66 6.45 -32.93
N SER A 159 0.65 6.61 -34.25
CA SER A 159 -0.39 6.05 -35.13
C SER A 159 0.11 4.78 -35.81
N GLU A 160 -0.66 3.70 -35.69
CA GLU A 160 -0.40 2.44 -36.36
C GLU A 160 -1.70 1.86 -36.91
N GLU A 161 -1.75 1.60 -38.22
CA GLU A 161 -2.93 1.07 -38.92
C GLU A 161 -4.20 1.94 -38.74
N GLY A 162 -4.02 3.25 -38.57
CA GLY A 162 -5.12 4.20 -38.36
C GLY A 162 -5.66 4.26 -36.93
N ALA A 163 -5.12 3.45 -36.02
CA ALA A 163 -5.41 3.51 -34.59
C ALA A 163 -4.27 4.20 -33.84
N ARG A 164 -4.61 5.06 -32.87
CA ARG A 164 -3.64 5.61 -31.92
C ARG A 164 -3.27 4.57 -30.88
N LYS A 165 -1.99 4.44 -30.61
CA LYS A 165 -1.41 3.56 -29.61
C LYS A 165 -0.44 4.33 -28.72
N LEU A 166 -0.11 3.72 -27.58
CA LEU A 166 0.76 4.33 -26.59
C LEU A 166 1.93 3.40 -26.23
N ALA A 167 3.15 3.90 -26.38
CA ALA A 167 4.35 3.23 -25.87
C ALA A 167 4.89 3.99 -24.65
N ARG A 168 5.30 3.25 -23.62
CA ARG A 168 5.85 3.82 -22.38
C ARG A 168 7.36 3.58 -22.37
N VAL A 169 8.16 4.53 -21.92
CA VAL A 169 9.60 4.32 -21.68
C VAL A 169 9.95 4.89 -20.32
N TYR A 170 10.30 4.02 -19.38
CA TYR A 170 10.70 4.42 -18.04
C TYR A 170 12.18 4.80 -18.04
N PHE A 171 12.59 5.82 -17.27
CA PHE A 171 13.98 6.29 -17.17
C PHE A 171 14.46 6.19 -15.72
N LYS A 172 15.11 5.08 -15.34
CA LYS A 172 15.64 4.89 -13.97
C LYS A 172 17.13 5.27 -13.84
N ASP A 173 17.75 5.67 -14.96
CA ASP A 173 19.14 6.08 -15.05
C ASP A 173 19.23 7.55 -15.45
N GLU A 174 20.08 8.33 -14.77
CA GLU A 174 20.06 9.81 -14.76
C GLU A 174 20.29 10.43 -16.16
N ASP A 175 21.19 9.85 -16.96
CA ASP A 175 21.65 10.49 -18.21
C ASP A 175 20.88 10.03 -19.45
N SER A 176 20.06 8.98 -19.30
CA SER A 176 19.43 8.30 -20.43
C SER A 176 18.32 9.11 -21.10
N ILE A 177 17.62 9.97 -20.36
CA ILE A 177 16.46 10.70 -20.88
C ILE A 177 16.86 11.83 -21.83
N ASP A 178 17.99 12.49 -21.59
CA ASP A 178 18.44 13.62 -22.41
C ASP A 178 18.73 13.19 -23.85
N LEU A 179 19.32 12.00 -24.04
CA LEU A 179 19.54 11.41 -25.37
C LEU A 179 18.22 11.18 -26.12
N TRP A 180 17.19 10.69 -25.41
CA TRP A 180 15.87 10.52 -26.02
C TRP A 180 15.25 11.85 -26.40
N LEU A 181 15.30 12.84 -25.50
CA LEU A 181 14.78 14.18 -25.77
C LEU A 181 15.50 14.84 -26.96
N GLU A 182 16.81 14.65 -27.10
CA GLU A 182 17.58 15.16 -28.24
C GLU A 182 17.11 14.54 -29.57
N GLN A 183 16.90 13.23 -29.60
CA GLN A 183 16.39 12.56 -30.81
C GLN A 183 14.98 13.04 -31.16
N LEU A 184 14.10 13.22 -30.17
CA LEU A 184 12.75 13.75 -30.41
C LEU A 184 12.80 15.17 -31.00
N ARG A 185 13.72 16.02 -30.53
CA ARG A 185 13.93 17.36 -31.11
C ARG A 185 14.43 17.30 -32.55
N LYS A 186 15.40 16.43 -32.86
CA LYS A 186 15.93 16.24 -34.22
C LYS A 186 14.82 15.89 -35.22
N HIS A 187 13.83 15.11 -34.78
CA HIS A 187 12.68 14.70 -35.60
C HIS A 187 11.46 15.64 -35.46
N SER A 188 11.60 16.80 -34.82
CA SER A 188 10.50 17.76 -34.60
C SER A 188 9.27 17.18 -33.90
N ILE A 189 9.44 16.17 -33.06
CA ILE A 189 8.34 15.57 -32.29
C ILE A 189 8.00 16.50 -31.11
N PRO A 190 6.73 16.90 -30.94
CA PRO A 190 6.34 17.76 -29.82
C PRO A 190 6.43 17.01 -28.49
N ILE A 191 7.06 17.64 -27.50
CA ILE A 191 7.28 17.08 -26.16
C ILE A 191 6.45 17.89 -25.16
N ARG A 192 5.59 17.23 -24.40
CA ARG A 192 4.79 17.80 -23.29
C ARG A 192 5.32 17.27 -21.96
N ILE A 193 5.16 18.02 -20.88
CA ILE A 193 5.63 17.61 -19.55
C ILE A 193 4.49 17.79 -18.54
N THR A 194 4.31 16.81 -17.66
CA THR A 194 3.39 16.91 -16.53
C THR A 194 3.99 16.28 -15.28
N VAL A 195 3.66 16.81 -14.11
CA VAL A 195 3.99 16.21 -12.81
C VAL A 195 2.89 15.27 -12.30
N ASP A 196 1.84 15.07 -13.08
CA ASP A 196 0.79 14.12 -12.76
C ASP A 196 1.28 12.69 -12.90
N HIS A 197 0.74 11.81 -12.05
CA HIS A 197 1.08 10.39 -12.10
C HIS A 197 0.21 9.67 -13.12
N LEU A 198 0.57 9.82 -14.40
CA LEU A 198 -0.18 9.27 -15.52
C LEU A 198 -0.09 7.74 -15.62
N ASP A 199 1.00 7.14 -15.11
CA ASP A 199 1.25 5.69 -15.16
C ASP A 199 0.22 4.86 -14.38
N ALA A 200 -0.55 5.47 -13.47
CA ALA A 200 -1.64 4.79 -12.76
C ALA A 200 -2.92 4.63 -13.60
N LEU A 201 -3.01 5.28 -14.76
CA LEU A 201 -4.20 5.26 -15.62
C LEU A 201 -4.14 4.11 -16.63
N LYS A 202 -5.31 3.55 -16.95
CA LYS A 202 -5.44 2.60 -18.07
C LYS A 202 -5.19 3.33 -19.39
N GLU A 203 -4.76 2.61 -20.42
CA GLU A 203 -4.36 3.19 -21.72
C GLU A 203 -5.44 4.09 -22.33
N GLU A 204 -6.71 3.67 -22.35
CA GLU A 204 -7.83 4.48 -22.85
C GLU A 204 -8.00 5.80 -22.07
N GLN A 205 -7.90 5.74 -20.74
CA GLN A 205 -8.00 6.92 -19.88
C GLN A 205 -6.79 7.84 -20.06
N LEU A 206 -5.62 7.25 -20.28
CA LEU A 206 -4.37 7.96 -20.48
C LEU A 206 -4.39 8.74 -21.80
N LEU A 207 -4.80 8.13 -22.91
CA LEU A 207 -4.95 8.81 -24.20
C LEU A 207 -5.92 9.99 -24.09
N ASN A 208 -7.10 9.77 -23.51
CA ASN A 208 -8.07 10.86 -23.28
C ASN A 208 -7.51 11.98 -22.41
N THR A 209 -6.74 11.64 -21.36
CA THR A 209 -6.15 12.64 -20.46
C THR A 209 -5.05 13.45 -21.16
N ILE A 210 -4.24 12.80 -22.00
CA ILE A 210 -3.20 13.46 -22.81
C ILE A 210 -3.81 14.39 -23.86
N GLU A 211 -4.98 14.04 -24.40
CA GLU A 211 -5.71 14.87 -25.37
C GLU A 211 -6.40 16.07 -24.71
N GLN A 212 -7.04 15.88 -23.56
CA GLN A 212 -7.80 16.94 -22.87
C GLN A 212 -6.90 17.95 -22.14
N LYS A 213 -5.72 17.53 -21.68
CA LYS A 213 -4.78 18.43 -21.02
C LYS A 213 -3.92 19.14 -22.06
N GLU A 214 -4.38 20.32 -22.46
CA GLU A 214 -3.63 21.30 -23.26
C GLU A 214 -2.52 22.02 -22.48
N GLU A 215 -2.24 21.65 -21.22
CA GLU A 215 -1.07 22.14 -20.47
C GLU A 215 0.22 21.65 -21.13
N THR A 216 0.54 22.32 -22.23
CA THR A 216 1.88 22.49 -22.76
C THR A 216 2.60 23.33 -21.74
N TRP A 217 3.38 22.67 -20.87
CA TRP A 217 4.42 23.40 -20.18
C TRP A 217 5.31 24.05 -21.25
N PRO A 218 5.39 25.39 -21.31
CA PRO A 218 6.21 26.04 -22.32
C PRO A 218 7.65 25.60 -22.08
N PHE A 219 8.24 24.98 -23.11
CA PHE A 219 9.63 24.54 -23.14
C PHE A 219 10.61 25.74 -23.19
N MET A 220 10.27 26.90 -22.61
CA MET A 220 11.03 28.13 -22.77
C MET A 220 12.37 28.16 -22.02
N ASP A 221 12.65 27.21 -21.12
CA ASP A 221 13.81 27.30 -20.20
C ASP A 221 14.79 26.12 -20.24
N PHE A 222 14.63 25.19 -21.19
CA PHE A 222 15.54 24.02 -21.32
C PHE A 222 16.58 24.17 -22.44
N SER A 223 16.44 25.17 -23.31
CA SER A 223 17.43 25.50 -24.36
C SER A 223 18.01 26.91 -24.23
N ASP A 224 17.49 27.77 -23.35
CA ASP A 224 18.09 29.09 -23.11
C ASP A 224 19.19 28.97 -22.05
N SER A 225 20.22 28.19 -22.39
CA SER A 225 21.59 28.64 -22.11
C SER A 225 21.90 29.78 -23.08
N GLY A 226 21.14 30.87 -22.96
CA GLY A 226 21.52 32.13 -23.56
C GLY A 226 22.94 32.45 -23.08
N ASP A 227 23.73 33.02 -23.98
CA ASP A 227 25.07 33.58 -23.74
C ASP A 227 25.10 34.45 -22.47
N ASP A 228 25.16 33.82 -21.29
CA ASP A 228 25.49 34.45 -20.03
C ASP A 228 26.97 34.15 -19.78
N PRO A 229 27.88 35.01 -20.26
CA PRO A 229 29.33 34.80 -20.18
C PRO A 229 29.86 34.78 -18.73
N GLY A 230 28.99 34.91 -17.71
CA GLY A 230 29.31 34.78 -16.30
C GLY A 230 29.05 33.40 -15.68
N ARG A 231 28.32 32.48 -16.34
CA ARG A 231 28.03 31.13 -15.80
C ARG A 231 29.12 30.13 -16.21
N THR A 232 30.28 30.28 -15.61
CA THR A 232 31.37 29.31 -15.71
C THR A 232 30.97 27.97 -15.08
N ASN A 233 30.90 26.93 -15.90
CA ASN A 233 31.09 25.51 -15.53
C ASN A 233 30.15 24.88 -14.49
N GLU A 234 28.90 25.33 -14.37
CA GLU A 234 27.85 24.46 -13.83
C GLU A 234 27.39 23.53 -14.95
N SER A 235 27.78 22.25 -14.88
CA SER A 235 27.26 21.18 -15.73
C SER A 235 25.75 21.40 -15.95
N PRO A 236 25.25 21.46 -17.20
CA PRO A 236 23.83 21.64 -17.44
C PRO A 236 23.09 20.56 -16.68
N GLY A 237 22.39 20.95 -15.61
CA GLY A 237 21.61 20.01 -14.83
C GLY A 237 20.65 19.31 -15.77
N THR A 238 20.89 18.01 -16.00
CA THR A 238 20.15 17.16 -16.93
C THR A 238 18.65 17.31 -16.70
N PHE A 239 17.83 17.14 -17.75
CA PHE A 239 16.36 17.23 -17.63
C PHE A 239 15.84 16.43 -16.42
N TYR A 240 16.49 15.29 -16.17
CA TYR A 240 16.28 14.42 -15.03
C TYR A 240 16.30 15.15 -13.68
N TYR A 241 17.34 15.93 -13.37
CA TYR A 241 17.46 16.62 -12.07
C TYR A 241 16.37 17.67 -11.87
N ARG A 242 16.09 18.48 -12.90
CA ARG A 242 15.03 19.50 -12.86
C ARG A 242 13.66 18.85 -12.69
N PHE A 243 13.38 17.79 -13.45
CA PHE A 243 12.13 17.04 -13.33
C PHE A 243 11.96 16.44 -11.92
N GLN A 244 13.03 15.88 -11.35
CA GLN A 244 13.01 15.30 -10.01
C GLN A 244 12.71 16.36 -8.94
N GLN A 245 13.36 17.53 -9.00
CA GLN A 245 13.10 18.64 -8.08
C GLN A 245 11.63 19.06 -8.13
N LEU A 246 11.10 19.30 -9.33
CA LEU A 246 9.72 19.70 -9.54
C LEU A 246 8.71 18.65 -9.02
N ALA A 247 8.97 17.38 -9.31
CA ALA A 247 8.11 16.29 -8.87
C ALA A 247 8.10 16.14 -7.34
N VAL A 248 9.25 16.34 -6.68
CA VAL A 248 9.39 16.31 -5.22
C VAL A 248 8.68 17.50 -4.58
N GLU A 249 8.85 18.71 -5.11
CA GLU A 249 8.18 19.91 -4.60
C GLU A 249 6.65 19.81 -4.72
N THR A 250 6.18 19.37 -5.88
CA THR A 250 4.74 19.15 -6.09
C THR A 250 4.20 18.10 -5.14
N ALA A 251 4.93 17.00 -4.93
CA ALA A 251 4.54 15.97 -3.97
C ALA A 251 4.51 16.48 -2.52
N LYS A 252 5.46 17.35 -2.13
CA LYS A 252 5.45 18.00 -0.80
C LYS A 252 4.25 18.91 -0.63
N LYS A 253 3.92 19.73 -1.63
CA LYS A 253 2.77 20.64 -1.60
C LYS A 253 1.46 19.86 -1.46
N GLN A 254 1.26 18.82 -2.28
CA GLN A 254 0.10 17.94 -2.19
C GLN A 254 -0.01 17.24 -0.82
N ALA A 255 1.13 16.80 -0.26
CA ALA A 255 1.14 16.18 1.07
C ALA A 255 0.79 17.17 2.18
N TYR A 256 1.18 18.44 2.05
CA TYR A 256 0.85 19.50 2.97
C TYR A 256 -0.65 19.84 2.92
N GLU A 257 -1.21 20.04 1.74
CA GLU A 257 -2.64 20.32 1.52
C GLU A 257 -3.51 19.17 2.07
N GLN A 258 -3.17 17.92 1.75
CA GLN A 258 -3.85 16.75 2.31
C GLN A 258 -3.74 16.66 3.83
N ARG A 259 -2.63 17.13 4.42
CA ARG A 259 -2.45 17.13 5.87
C ARG A 259 -3.34 18.18 6.51
N GLU A 260 -3.44 19.38 5.95
CA GLU A 260 -4.33 20.43 6.44
C GLU A 260 -5.79 20.01 6.36
N GLU A 261 -6.24 19.51 5.21
CA GLU A 261 -7.60 19.00 5.05
C GLU A 261 -7.91 17.90 6.08
N ARG A 262 -6.96 16.97 6.28
CA ARG A 262 -7.08 15.93 7.32
C ARG A 262 -7.09 16.49 8.73
N LEU A 263 -6.44 17.61 9.01
CA LEU A 263 -6.45 18.24 10.33
C LEU A 263 -7.77 18.96 10.57
N GLU A 264 -8.32 19.64 9.57
CA GLU A 264 -9.63 20.29 9.64
C GLU A 264 -10.75 19.27 9.86
N GLU A 265 -10.74 18.18 9.09
CA GLU A 265 -11.63 17.05 9.33
C GLU A 265 -11.44 16.44 10.74
N ALA A 266 -10.21 16.41 11.26
CA ALA A 266 -9.93 15.89 12.60
C ALA A 266 -10.65 16.72 13.66
N LYS A 267 -10.48 18.04 13.57
CA LYS A 267 -11.08 19.02 14.48
C LYS A 267 -12.60 18.97 14.41
N ALA A 268 -13.18 18.72 13.24
CA ALA A 268 -14.63 18.63 13.06
C ALA A 268 -15.25 17.32 13.61
N GLN A 269 -14.49 16.23 13.75
CA GLN A 269 -15.03 14.91 14.12
C GLN A 269 -14.76 14.46 15.56
N SER A 270 -13.79 15.05 16.28
CA SER A 270 -13.44 14.61 17.64
C SER A 270 -14.10 15.47 18.74
N ALA A 271 -15.40 15.26 18.99
CA ALA A 271 -16.07 15.83 20.17
C ALA A 271 -15.96 14.94 21.42
N LEU A 272 -15.68 13.64 21.27
CA LEU A 272 -15.66 12.67 22.37
C LEU A 272 -14.27 12.04 22.56
N PRO A 273 -13.76 11.97 23.80
CA PRO A 273 -12.43 11.43 24.07
C PRO A 273 -12.37 9.90 23.92
N LEU A 274 -11.25 9.39 23.40
CA LEU A 274 -11.02 7.96 23.14
C LEU A 274 -10.97 7.10 24.41
N TRP A 275 -10.76 7.69 25.59
CA TRP A 275 -10.73 6.97 26.87
C TRP A 275 -12.14 6.67 27.42
N LEU A 276 -13.18 7.36 26.92
CA LEU A 276 -14.54 7.26 27.44
C LEU A 276 -15.12 5.83 27.44
N PRO A 277 -14.98 5.02 26.38
CA PRO A 277 -15.51 3.65 26.37
C PRO A 277 -14.93 2.78 27.47
N PHE A 278 -13.65 2.96 27.81
CA PHE A 278 -12.98 2.16 28.84
C PHE A 278 -13.42 2.56 30.25
N VAL A 279 -13.64 3.86 30.48
CA VAL A 279 -14.19 4.35 31.76
C VAL A 279 -15.62 3.83 31.94
N LEU A 280 -16.45 3.89 30.90
CA LEU A 280 -17.80 3.35 30.94
C LEU A 280 -17.80 1.83 31.11
N GLN A 281 -16.88 1.12 30.47
CA GLN A 281 -16.71 -0.33 30.64
C GLN A 281 -16.33 -0.67 32.09
N ALA A 282 -15.37 0.05 32.69
CA ALA A 282 -14.96 -0.17 34.07
C ALA A 282 -16.11 0.07 35.06
N ILE A 283 -16.82 1.20 34.92
CA ILE A 283 -17.99 1.53 35.74
C ILE A 283 -19.09 0.48 35.55
N GLY A 284 -19.36 0.08 34.29
CA GLY A 284 -20.37 -0.93 33.98
C GLY A 284 -20.08 -2.28 34.63
N LEU A 285 -18.82 -2.75 34.58
CA LEU A 285 -18.42 -3.99 35.23
C LEU A 285 -18.49 -3.89 36.76
N ALA A 286 -18.09 -2.76 37.35
CA ALA A 286 -18.20 -2.53 38.80
C ALA A 286 -19.66 -2.51 39.27
N LEU A 287 -20.57 -1.90 38.50
CA LEU A 287 -21.99 -1.90 38.79
C LEU A 287 -22.61 -3.30 38.67
N LEU A 288 -22.19 -4.08 37.67
CA LEU A 288 -22.63 -5.48 37.53
C LEU A 288 -22.17 -6.34 38.71
N TYR A 289 -20.94 -6.12 39.18
CA TYR A 289 -20.43 -6.77 40.38
C TYR A 289 -21.28 -6.43 41.61
N GLY A 290 -21.49 -5.15 41.89
CA GLY A 290 -22.32 -4.73 43.04
C GLY A 290 -23.78 -5.18 42.93
N ALA A 291 -24.32 -5.30 41.71
CA ALA A 291 -25.65 -5.86 41.51
C ALA A 291 -25.71 -7.37 41.76
N ALA A 292 -24.64 -8.11 41.43
CA ALA A 292 -24.53 -9.52 41.76
C ALA A 292 -24.43 -9.72 43.28
N ASP A 293 -23.58 -8.96 43.96
CA ASP A 293 -23.37 -8.99 45.42
C ASP A 293 -24.64 -8.66 46.22
N HIS A 294 -25.51 -7.78 45.70
CA HIS A 294 -26.82 -7.51 46.29
C HIS A 294 -27.92 -8.50 45.88
N GLY A 295 -27.59 -9.57 45.15
CA GLY A 295 -28.53 -10.59 44.69
C GLY A 295 -29.55 -10.10 43.65
N LEU A 296 -29.30 -8.96 43.01
CA LEU A 296 -30.18 -8.42 41.94
C LEU A 296 -30.00 -9.20 40.63
N ILE A 297 -28.82 -9.78 40.42
CA ILE A 297 -28.46 -10.54 39.22
C ILE A 297 -27.78 -11.83 39.67
N ALA A 298 -28.11 -12.96 39.05
CA ALA A 298 -27.41 -14.21 39.35
C ALA A 298 -25.95 -14.16 38.87
N VAL A 299 -25.05 -14.64 39.72
CA VAL A 299 -23.58 -14.55 39.59
C VAL A 299 -23.04 -15.34 38.38
N ASP A 300 -23.82 -16.30 37.87
CA ASP A 300 -23.53 -17.16 36.72
C ASP A 300 -23.91 -16.55 35.36
N ASN A 301 -24.44 -15.33 35.33
CA ASN A 301 -24.87 -14.64 34.10
C ASN A 301 -23.70 -14.03 33.30
N TRP A 302 -22.80 -14.86 32.79
CA TRP A 302 -21.69 -14.45 31.92
C TRP A 302 -22.12 -13.64 30.69
N TRP A 303 -23.33 -13.86 30.18
CA TRP A 303 -23.82 -13.17 28.98
C TRP A 303 -24.03 -11.66 29.19
N ILE A 304 -24.35 -11.22 30.40
CA ILE A 304 -24.52 -9.79 30.73
C ILE A 304 -23.16 -9.08 30.65
N CYS A 305 -22.12 -9.72 31.20
CA CYS A 305 -20.74 -9.25 31.08
C CYS A 305 -20.30 -9.18 29.62
N LEU A 306 -20.66 -10.18 28.80
CA LEU A 306 -20.35 -10.19 27.36
C LEU A 306 -21.02 -9.01 26.63
N VAL A 307 -22.29 -8.72 26.90
CA VAL A 307 -23.00 -7.58 26.30
C VAL A 307 -22.31 -6.26 26.64
N MET A 308 -21.89 -6.08 27.90
CA MET A 308 -21.16 -4.88 28.34
C MET A 308 -19.82 -4.72 27.60
N LEU A 309 -19.04 -5.80 27.48
CA LEU A 309 -17.77 -5.81 26.75
C LEU A 309 -17.94 -5.49 25.26
N LEU A 310 -18.96 -6.08 24.62
CA LEU A 310 -19.27 -5.84 23.21
C LEU A 310 -19.78 -4.41 22.97
N ALA A 311 -20.56 -3.85 23.89
CA ALA A 311 -21.03 -2.46 23.82
C ALA A 311 -19.86 -1.47 23.93
N GLY A 312 -18.94 -1.68 24.89
CA GLY A 312 -17.71 -0.89 25.02
C GLY A 312 -16.85 -0.95 23.76
N TYR A 313 -16.66 -2.15 23.22
CA TYR A 313 -15.95 -2.36 21.96
C TYR A 313 -16.62 -1.67 20.77
N ALA A 314 -17.94 -1.83 20.62
CA ALA A 314 -18.70 -1.18 19.56
C ALA A 314 -18.57 0.35 19.65
N MET A 315 -18.68 0.91 20.84
CA MET A 315 -18.50 2.34 21.10
C MET A 315 -17.07 2.79 20.75
N PHE A 316 -16.05 2.07 21.17
CA PHE A 316 -14.65 2.40 20.85
C PHE A 316 -14.38 2.38 19.34
N ILE A 317 -14.77 1.31 18.64
CA ILE A 317 -14.60 1.21 17.19
C ILE A 317 -15.41 2.28 16.46
N TYR A 318 -16.58 2.65 16.99
CA TYR A 318 -17.42 3.71 16.45
C TYR A 318 -16.77 5.10 16.58
N LEU A 319 -16.14 5.38 17.73
CA LEU A 319 -15.43 6.64 17.99
C LEU A 319 -14.10 6.76 17.24
N LEU A 320 -13.54 5.65 16.76
CA LEU A 320 -12.27 5.67 16.03
C LEU A 320 -12.41 6.28 14.63
N ARG A 321 -11.59 7.30 14.36
CA ARG A 321 -11.49 7.97 13.05
C ARG A 321 -11.00 7.06 11.92
N LYS A 322 -9.93 6.31 12.17
CA LYS A 322 -9.41 5.27 11.26
C LYS A 322 -9.57 3.93 11.94
N THR A 323 -10.23 2.99 11.29
CA THR A 323 -10.39 1.62 11.78
C THR A 323 -9.40 0.75 11.05
N GLY A 324 -8.45 0.19 11.80
CA GLY A 324 -7.57 -0.88 11.35
C GLY A 324 -7.66 -2.02 12.35
N LEU A 325 -7.41 -3.25 11.90
CA LEU A 325 -7.48 -4.44 12.76
C LEU A 325 -6.59 -4.30 14.01
N TRP A 326 -5.44 -3.62 13.90
CA TRP A 326 -4.57 -3.36 15.04
C TRP A 326 -5.27 -2.60 16.17
N LYS A 327 -6.26 -1.76 15.87
CA LYS A 327 -7.00 -1.00 16.89
C LYS A 327 -8.02 -1.85 17.63
N ALA A 328 -8.58 -2.87 16.97
CA ALA A 328 -9.37 -3.88 17.66
C ALA A 328 -8.49 -4.64 18.66
N ILE A 329 -7.27 -5.01 18.26
CA ILE A 329 -6.26 -5.59 19.15
C ILE A 329 -5.93 -4.64 20.31
N LEU A 330 -5.71 -3.34 20.04
CA LEU A 330 -5.47 -2.34 21.07
C LEU A 330 -6.62 -2.29 22.09
N HIS A 331 -7.87 -2.31 21.64
CA HIS A 331 -9.02 -2.35 22.54
C HIS A 331 -9.00 -3.60 23.41
N ILE A 332 -8.76 -4.77 22.84
CA ILE A 332 -8.67 -6.03 23.58
C ILE A 332 -7.62 -5.89 24.69
N VAL A 333 -6.41 -5.39 24.38
CA VAL A 333 -5.33 -5.20 25.36
C VAL A 333 -5.72 -4.24 26.48
N ILE A 334 -6.30 -3.08 26.15
CA ILE A 334 -6.72 -2.10 27.17
C ILE A 334 -7.88 -2.66 28.00
N SER A 335 -8.84 -3.35 27.38
CA SER A 335 -9.91 -4.03 28.10
C SER A 335 -9.39 -5.16 28.99
N SER A 336 -8.27 -5.82 28.65
CA SER A 336 -7.60 -6.77 29.56
C SER A 336 -7.10 -6.07 30.82
N VAL A 337 -6.54 -4.86 30.68
CA VAL A 337 -6.07 -4.04 31.82
C VAL A 337 -7.26 -3.60 32.68
N VAL A 338 -8.34 -3.12 32.07
CA VAL A 338 -9.58 -2.76 32.78
C VAL A 338 -10.13 -3.96 33.54
N LEU A 339 -10.20 -5.12 32.87
CA LEU A 339 -10.65 -6.36 33.47
C LEU A 339 -9.78 -6.77 34.67
N PHE A 340 -8.45 -6.72 34.51
CA PHE A 340 -7.51 -7.02 35.58
C PHE A 340 -7.72 -6.11 36.80
N ILE A 341 -7.89 -4.80 36.58
CA ILE A 341 -8.18 -3.85 37.66
C ILE A 341 -9.48 -4.23 38.38
N VAL A 342 -10.56 -4.52 37.64
CA VAL A 342 -11.85 -4.91 38.23
C VAL A 342 -11.71 -6.20 39.04
N ILE A 343 -10.98 -7.19 38.55
CA ILE A 343 -10.75 -8.45 39.27
C ILE A 343 -9.96 -8.22 40.56
N VAL A 344 -8.88 -7.43 40.51
CA VAL A 344 -8.05 -7.13 41.71
C VAL A 344 -8.89 -6.45 42.80
N PHE A 345 -9.68 -5.44 42.44
CA PHE A 345 -10.59 -4.79 43.40
C PHE A 345 -11.72 -5.73 43.87
N GLY A 346 -12.19 -6.63 43.02
CA GLY A 346 -13.18 -7.63 43.39
C GLY A 346 -12.64 -8.59 44.46
N ILE A 347 -11.46 -9.16 44.25
CA ILE A 347 -10.83 -10.11 45.18
C ILE A 347 -10.61 -9.50 46.57
N GLU A 348 -10.27 -8.21 46.65
CA GLU A 348 -10.09 -7.50 47.92
C GLU A 348 -11.35 -7.48 48.81
N THR A 349 -12.55 -7.65 48.23
CA THR A 349 -13.79 -7.68 49.00
C THR A 349 -14.05 -9.00 49.73
N GLY A 350 -13.37 -10.09 49.33
CA GLY A 350 -13.34 -11.36 50.07
C GLY A 350 -14.65 -12.14 50.18
N ALA A 351 -15.66 -11.85 49.34
CA ALA A 351 -16.94 -12.56 49.35
C ALA A 351 -16.88 -13.86 48.52
N GLU A 352 -17.61 -14.90 48.93
CA GLU A 352 -17.68 -16.17 48.21
C GLU A 352 -18.35 -16.01 46.82
N GLU A 353 -19.27 -15.06 46.70
CA GLU A 353 -19.90 -14.68 45.43
C GLU A 353 -18.92 -14.00 44.44
N THR A 354 -17.77 -13.53 44.93
CA THR A 354 -16.74 -12.90 44.09
C THR A 354 -16.11 -13.89 43.11
N GLU A 355 -15.84 -15.13 43.55
CA GLU A 355 -15.18 -16.13 42.71
C GLU A 355 -16.05 -16.55 41.52
N ALA A 356 -17.33 -16.86 41.78
CA ALA A 356 -18.31 -17.19 40.74
C ALA A 356 -18.50 -16.04 39.74
N PHE A 357 -18.46 -14.79 40.20
CA PHE A 357 -18.57 -13.64 39.30
C PHE A 357 -17.33 -13.50 38.41
N ILE A 358 -16.14 -13.68 38.99
CA ILE A 358 -14.87 -13.63 38.26
C ILE A 358 -14.85 -14.70 37.16
N ASP A 359 -15.30 -15.92 37.46
CA ASP A 359 -15.37 -17.01 36.48
C ASP A 359 -16.31 -16.67 35.32
N SER A 360 -17.50 -16.15 35.63
CA SER A 360 -18.46 -15.68 34.62
C SER A 360 -17.89 -14.54 33.77
N LEU A 361 -17.17 -13.62 34.38
CA LEU A 361 -16.55 -12.48 33.70
C LEU A 361 -15.38 -12.91 32.79
N LEU A 362 -14.54 -13.85 33.26
CA LEU A 362 -13.46 -14.43 32.46
C LEU A 362 -14.02 -15.19 31.26
N LEU A 363 -15.04 -16.03 31.46
CA LEU A 363 -15.73 -16.73 30.38
C LEU A 363 -16.29 -15.75 29.34
N ALA A 364 -16.97 -14.70 29.80
CA ALA A 364 -17.46 -13.63 28.94
C ALA A 364 -16.33 -12.96 28.14
N TYR A 365 -15.19 -12.70 28.77
CA TYR A 365 -14.03 -12.11 28.13
C TYR A 365 -13.40 -13.03 27.07
N PHE A 366 -13.31 -14.33 27.33
CA PHE A 366 -12.83 -15.31 26.36
C PHE A 366 -13.72 -15.40 25.12
N ILE A 367 -15.05 -15.33 25.29
CA ILE A 367 -16.02 -15.30 24.18
C ILE A 367 -15.99 -13.95 23.46
N TYR A 368 -15.77 -12.87 24.20
CA TYR A 368 -15.67 -11.51 23.67
C TYR A 368 -14.56 -11.36 22.62
N ILE A 369 -13.38 -11.97 22.83
CA ILE A 369 -12.24 -11.85 21.89
C ILE A 369 -12.64 -12.27 20.46
N PRO A 370 -13.06 -13.52 20.16
CA PRO A 370 -13.48 -13.91 18.82
C PRO A 370 -14.72 -13.16 18.35
N ALA A 371 -15.69 -12.88 19.23
CA ALA A 371 -16.89 -12.11 18.89
C ALA A 371 -16.56 -10.69 18.41
N SER A 372 -15.54 -10.05 19.00
CA SER A 372 -15.09 -8.70 18.61
C SER A 372 -14.56 -8.66 17.18
N PHE A 373 -13.85 -9.71 16.73
CA PHE A 373 -13.37 -9.83 15.35
C PHE A 373 -14.53 -10.07 14.37
N ILE A 374 -15.53 -10.87 14.77
CA ILE A 374 -16.75 -11.09 13.97
C ILE A 374 -17.56 -9.81 13.85
N LEU A 375 -17.68 -9.04 14.94
CA LEU A 375 -18.47 -7.80 14.99
C LEU A 375 -17.78 -6.62 14.26
N TYR A 376 -16.45 -6.62 14.19
CA TYR A 376 -15.64 -5.59 13.55
C TYR A 376 -16.12 -5.16 12.15
N PRO A 377 -16.30 -6.06 11.15
CA PRO A 377 -16.78 -5.68 9.83
C PRO A 377 -18.18 -5.07 9.83
N PHE A 378 -19.08 -5.50 10.72
CA PHE A 378 -20.44 -4.96 10.83
C PHE A 378 -20.41 -3.50 11.30
N ILE A 379 -19.62 -3.19 12.33
CA ILE A 379 -19.47 -1.82 12.86
C ILE A 379 -18.88 -0.90 11.79
N ILE A 380 -17.87 -1.36 11.03
CA ILE A 380 -17.29 -0.59 9.93
C ILE A 380 -18.34 -0.27 8.87
N LYS A 381 -19.12 -1.27 8.46
CA LYS A 381 -20.17 -1.08 7.45
C LYS A 381 -21.23 -0.08 7.90
N LEU A 382 -21.62 -0.10 9.18
CA LEU A 382 -22.53 0.89 9.76
C LEU A 382 -21.92 2.30 9.76
N ARG A 383 -20.63 2.43 10.08
CA ARG A 383 -19.93 3.72 10.07
C ARG A 383 -19.83 4.34 8.68
N GLN A 384 -19.50 3.54 7.67
CA GLN A 384 -19.37 4.00 6.27
C GLN A 384 -20.67 4.62 5.74
N ARG A 385 -21.85 4.09 6.15
CA ARG A 385 -23.16 4.65 5.77
C ARG A 385 -23.41 6.06 6.32
N ARG A 386 -22.80 6.44 7.45
CA ARG A 386 -22.94 7.78 8.04
C ARG A 386 -22.08 8.82 7.31
N SER A 387 -20.85 8.44 6.95
CA SER A 387 -19.91 9.26 6.17
C SER A 387 -20.50 9.72 4.83
N LEU A 388 -21.21 8.82 4.12
CA LEU A 388 -21.90 9.13 2.87
C LEU A 388 -23.06 10.13 3.07
N LYS A 389 -23.85 9.98 4.14
CA LYS A 389 -24.95 10.90 4.45
C LYS A 389 -24.48 12.30 4.86
N SER A 390 -23.31 12.43 5.48
CA SER A 390 -22.74 13.75 5.81
C SER A 390 -22.15 14.46 4.59
N HIS A 391 -21.69 13.74 3.58
CA HIS A 391 -21.25 14.34 2.32
C HIS A 391 -22.41 14.73 1.40
N LEU A 392 -23.52 13.99 1.40
CA LEU A 392 -24.72 14.34 0.62
C LEU A 392 -25.54 15.52 1.20
N ARG A 393 -25.20 15.99 2.40
CA ARG A 393 -25.85 17.15 3.07
C ARG A 393 -25.01 18.43 3.02
N ARG A 394 -23.81 18.37 2.42
CA ARG A 394 -23.05 19.54 1.98
C ARG A 394 -23.24 19.66 0.48
#